data_AF-C6CR25-F1
#
_entry.id   AF-C6CR25-F1
#
_cell.length_a   1.000
_cell.length_b   1.000
_cell.length_c   1.000
_cell.angle_alpha   90.00
_cell.angle_beta   90.00
_cell.angle_gamma   90.00
#
_symmetry.space_group_name_H-M   'P 1'
#
loop_
_entity.id
_entity.type
_entity.pdbx_description
1 polymer ?
#
loop_
_entity_poly.entity_id
_entity_poly.type
_entity_poly.pdbx_seq_one_letter_code
_entity_poly.pdbx_strand_id
1 'polypeptide(L)'
;MNEFTINSFEEYLITVRNNLGIEGNNGKRGRRYFRGQTKRAFEGYDLKPSIGRYGHLNSLPPAERDQLENEVLETFSNHLLTYVNHLPRNDWEALAIAQHHGLPTRFMDWTTNPLVALYFACRDSKTDNDGNPLDSAVYVLISEPPRFRELRHQQKNGAASVEAQEPIASFASADDGYDDFGLDENVEEPVIMDDDLDTATVTRPRAQAEQAQEGELSPFGITGNVIYDPPHVSPRIRAQDGVLLACHQPMQPLEEKDVLEIVISHTAHDDIRRRLDQYGVFDKQLFPDLDGIAKWLKYRVFEINGMT
;
A
#
# COMPACT_ATOMS: atom_id res chain seq x y z
N MET A 1 10.98 -5.84 -24.48
CA MET A 1 11.18 -5.07 -23.24
C MET A 1 11.27 -3.60 -23.63
N ASN A 2 10.34 -2.76 -23.19
CA ASN A 2 10.51 -1.32 -23.25
C ASN A 2 11.14 -0.91 -21.92
N GLU A 3 12.46 -1.12 -21.80
CA GLU A 3 13.23 -0.73 -20.63
C GLU A 3 13.58 0.76 -20.76
N PHE A 4 13.24 1.54 -19.74
CA PHE A 4 13.65 2.94 -19.66
C PHE A 4 14.79 3.04 -18.66
N THR A 5 15.96 3.50 -19.09
CA THR A 5 17.08 3.81 -18.20
C THR A 5 17.05 5.29 -17.86
N ILE A 6 17.06 5.60 -16.57
CA ILE A 6 16.92 6.94 -16.02
C ILE A 6 18.22 7.34 -15.33
N ASN A 7 18.75 8.49 -15.70
CA ASN A 7 20.00 9.04 -15.17
C ASN A 7 19.79 10.28 -14.30
N SER A 8 18.55 10.79 -14.21
CA SER A 8 18.22 11.98 -13.41
C SER A 8 16.78 11.96 -12.89
N PHE A 9 16.51 12.76 -11.86
CA PHE A 9 15.17 12.91 -11.30
C PHE A 9 14.17 13.50 -12.30
N GLU A 10 14.57 14.49 -13.11
CA GLU A 10 13.70 15.09 -14.12
C GLU A 10 13.33 14.10 -15.22
N GLU A 11 14.29 13.29 -15.66
CA GLU A 11 14.05 12.25 -16.66
C GLU A 11 13.05 11.22 -16.14
N TYR A 12 13.11 10.88 -14.85
CA TYR A 12 12.09 10.04 -14.21
C TYR A 12 10.70 10.68 -14.32
N LEU A 13 10.55 11.94 -13.90
CA LEU A 13 9.27 12.64 -13.94
C LEU A 13 8.69 12.76 -15.36
N ILE A 14 9.54 13.07 -16.33
CA ILE A 14 9.15 13.17 -17.74
C ILE A 14 8.70 11.81 -18.25
N THR A 15 9.43 10.74 -17.92
CA THR A 15 9.09 9.37 -18.29
C THR A 15 7.73 8.96 -17.71
N VAL A 16 7.52 9.21 -16.41
CA VAL A 16 6.25 8.89 -15.75
C VAL A 16 5.09 9.71 -16.33
N ARG A 17 5.31 10.98 -16.62
CA ARG A 17 4.25 11.85 -17.18
C ARG A 17 3.88 11.49 -18.62
N ASN A 18 4.87 11.22 -19.46
CA ASN A 18 4.67 11.09 -20.91
C ASN A 18 4.41 9.65 -21.35
N ASN A 19 5.15 8.69 -20.80
CA ASN A 19 5.10 7.29 -21.26
C ASN A 19 4.12 6.43 -20.45
N LEU A 20 3.87 6.81 -19.19
CA LEU A 20 2.87 6.18 -18.35
C LEU A 20 1.59 7.00 -18.28
N GLY A 21 1.41 7.87 -19.28
CA GLY A 21 0.31 8.80 -19.46
C GLY A 21 -0.99 8.19 -18.95
N ILE A 22 -1.57 8.90 -17.99
CA ILE A 22 -2.81 8.60 -17.28
C ILE A 22 -4.00 8.78 -18.25
N GLU A 23 -3.90 8.27 -19.47
CA GLU A 23 -4.94 8.28 -20.48
C GLU A 23 -5.23 6.82 -20.78
N GLY A 24 -6.24 6.28 -20.10
CA GLY A 24 -6.75 4.96 -20.43
C GLY A 24 -7.35 4.98 -21.84
N ASN A 25 -7.46 3.81 -22.46
CA ASN A 25 -8.01 3.60 -23.80
C ASN A 25 -9.41 4.23 -24.05
N ASN A 26 -10.11 4.66 -22.99
CA ASN A 26 -11.44 5.27 -23.03
C ASN A 26 -11.45 6.77 -22.63
N GLY A 27 -10.31 7.46 -22.61
CA GLY A 27 -10.20 8.86 -22.14
C GLY A 27 -10.40 9.03 -20.63
N LYS A 28 -10.53 7.92 -19.88
CA LYS A 28 -10.56 7.92 -18.41
C LYS A 28 -9.13 7.80 -17.87
N ARG A 29 -8.81 8.63 -16.88
CA ARG A 29 -7.55 8.57 -16.15
C ARG A 29 -7.40 7.23 -15.42
N GLY A 30 -6.64 6.30 -15.98
CA GLY A 30 -6.32 5.02 -15.35
C GLY A 30 -5.31 5.21 -14.22
N ARG A 31 -5.58 4.65 -13.04
CA ARG A 31 -4.62 4.67 -11.93
C ARG A 31 -3.49 3.68 -12.22
N ARG A 32 -2.25 4.12 -12.09
CA ARG A 32 -1.05 3.27 -12.17
C ARG A 32 -0.53 2.99 -10.76
N TYR A 33 0.08 1.82 -10.60
CA TYR A 33 0.69 1.40 -9.36
C TYR A 33 2.20 1.22 -9.58
N PHE A 34 2.98 1.66 -8.62
CA PHE A 34 4.44 1.72 -8.69
C PHE A 34 5.04 0.92 -7.53
N ARG A 35 6.22 0.33 -7.74
CA ARG A 35 6.99 -0.35 -6.69
C ARG A 35 8.48 -0.13 -6.91
N GLY A 36 9.14 0.48 -5.94
CA GLY A 36 10.60 0.63 -5.94
C GLY A 36 11.32 -0.57 -5.36
N GLN A 37 12.43 -0.95 -5.98
CA GLN A 37 13.35 -1.96 -5.44
C GLN A 37 14.80 -1.53 -5.67
N THR A 38 15.62 -1.72 -4.63
CA THR A 38 17.06 -1.41 -4.66
C THR A 38 17.89 -2.42 -5.46
N LYS A 39 17.27 -3.51 -5.90
CA LYS A 39 17.85 -4.56 -6.74
C LYS A 39 16.89 -4.87 -7.86
N ARG A 40 17.42 -5.15 -9.04
CA ARG A 40 16.58 -5.49 -10.19
C ARG A 40 16.08 -6.93 -10.09
N ALA A 41 14.91 -7.20 -10.67
CA ALA A 41 14.28 -8.50 -10.64
C ALA A 41 15.18 -9.58 -11.27
N PHE A 42 15.82 -9.25 -12.39
CA PHE A 42 16.73 -10.16 -13.08
C PHE A 42 18.02 -10.48 -12.28
N GLU A 43 18.40 -9.64 -11.30
CA GLU A 43 19.59 -9.82 -10.45
C GLU A 43 19.31 -10.67 -9.20
N GLY A 44 18.20 -11.40 -9.18
CA GLY A 44 17.85 -12.34 -8.13
C GLY A 44 16.90 -11.78 -7.07
N TYR A 45 16.16 -10.72 -7.37
CA TYR A 45 15.05 -10.27 -6.52
C TYR A 45 13.72 -10.25 -7.28
N ASP A 46 13.23 -11.44 -7.58
CA ASP A 46 11.94 -11.65 -8.25
C ASP A 46 10.81 -10.81 -7.64
N LEU A 47 9.90 -10.36 -8.50
CA LEU A 47 8.63 -9.72 -8.14
C LEU A 47 7.65 -10.76 -7.57
N LYS A 48 8.00 -11.28 -6.39
CA LYS A 48 7.23 -12.26 -5.63
C LYS A 48 6.79 -11.69 -4.27
N PRO A 49 5.57 -12.02 -3.81
CA PRO A 49 5.14 -11.86 -2.43
C PRO A 49 6.11 -12.49 -1.44
N SER A 50 6.01 -12.10 -0.16
CA SER A 50 6.87 -12.63 0.89
C SER A 50 6.68 -14.13 1.10
N ILE A 51 5.45 -14.65 1.05
CA ILE A 51 5.17 -16.09 1.15
C ILE A 51 5.82 -16.89 0.00
N GLY A 52 5.86 -16.31 -1.21
CA GLY A 52 6.44 -16.91 -2.42
C GLY A 52 7.93 -17.19 -2.36
N ARG A 53 8.64 -16.59 -1.40
CA ARG A 53 10.09 -16.70 -1.24
C ARG A 53 10.52 -17.92 -0.44
N TYR A 54 9.58 -18.60 0.22
CA TYR A 54 9.86 -19.77 1.04
C TYR A 54 9.84 -21.05 0.20
N GLY A 55 11.03 -21.53 -0.16
CA GLY A 55 11.20 -22.67 -1.08
C GLY A 55 10.49 -23.96 -0.65
N HIS A 56 10.35 -24.21 0.66
CA HIS A 56 9.65 -25.39 1.18
C HIS A 56 8.13 -25.37 0.90
N LEU A 57 7.54 -24.22 0.58
CA LEU A 57 6.13 -24.15 0.19
C LEU A 57 5.93 -24.57 -1.28
N ASN A 58 6.97 -24.49 -2.11
CA ASN A 58 6.89 -24.91 -3.52
C ASN A 58 6.67 -26.42 -3.69
N SER A 59 7.00 -27.24 -2.69
CA SER A 59 6.74 -28.68 -2.75
C SER A 59 5.29 -29.05 -2.44
N LEU A 60 4.52 -28.16 -1.84
CA LEU A 60 3.11 -28.43 -1.48
C LEU A 60 2.20 -28.19 -2.69
N PRO A 61 1.06 -28.90 -2.82
CA PRO A 61 0.00 -28.57 -3.78
C PRO A 61 -0.61 -27.17 -3.51
N PRO A 62 -1.15 -26.47 -4.53
CA PRO A 62 -1.74 -25.13 -4.35
C PRO A 62 -2.80 -25.05 -3.24
N ALA A 63 -3.73 -26.02 -3.18
CA ALA A 63 -4.78 -26.04 -2.17
C ALA A 63 -4.23 -26.16 -0.74
N GLU A 64 -3.18 -26.96 -0.53
CA GLU A 64 -2.54 -27.09 0.78
C GLU A 64 -1.79 -25.82 1.18
N ARG A 65 -1.25 -25.07 0.21
CA ARG A 65 -0.63 -23.76 0.48
C ARG A 65 -1.66 -22.73 0.91
N ASP A 66 -2.80 -22.67 0.22
CA ASP A 66 -3.90 -21.77 0.56
C ASP A 66 -4.47 -22.11 1.94
N GLN A 67 -4.64 -23.40 2.23
CA GLN A 67 -5.07 -23.87 3.55
C GLN A 67 -4.05 -23.48 4.63
N LEU A 68 -2.76 -23.69 4.41
CA LEU A 68 -1.72 -23.32 5.36
C LEU A 68 -1.70 -21.81 5.64
N GLU A 69 -1.76 -20.98 4.60
CA GLU A 69 -1.79 -19.52 4.77
C GLU A 69 -3.05 -19.08 5.56
N ASN A 70 -4.19 -19.71 5.29
CA ASN A 70 -5.43 -19.46 6.02
C ASN A 70 -5.34 -19.88 7.49
N GLU A 71 -4.81 -21.07 7.80
CA GLU A 71 -4.60 -21.56 9.18
C GLU A 71 -3.65 -20.64 9.97
N VAL A 72 -2.59 -20.17 9.32
CA VAL A 72 -1.65 -19.20 9.92
C VAL A 72 -2.36 -17.86 10.17
N LEU A 73 -3.17 -17.39 9.23
CA LEU A 73 -3.93 -16.15 9.38
C LEU A 73 -4.97 -16.26 10.51
N GLU A 74 -5.65 -17.39 10.64
CA GLU A 74 -6.59 -17.67 11.71
C GLU A 74 -5.89 -17.66 13.07
N THR A 75 -4.74 -18.35 13.17
CA THR A 75 -3.91 -18.34 14.37
C THR A 75 -3.47 -16.93 14.74
N PHE A 76 -3.03 -16.13 13.77
CA PHE A 76 -2.66 -14.73 13.99
C PHE A 76 -3.87 -13.90 14.46
N SER A 77 -5.03 -14.07 13.82
CA SER A 77 -6.27 -13.35 14.14
C SER A 77 -6.78 -13.65 15.55
N ASN A 78 -6.59 -14.88 16.03
CA ASN A 78 -6.92 -15.25 17.41
C ASN A 78 -6.09 -14.48 18.46
N HIS A 79 -4.86 -14.07 18.12
CA HIS A 79 -4.00 -13.28 19.00
C HIS A 79 -4.25 -11.77 18.86
N LEU A 80 -4.76 -11.29 17.71
CA LEU A 80 -5.04 -9.88 17.45
C LEU A 80 -5.97 -9.25 18.49
N LEU A 81 -6.91 -10.02 19.06
CA LEU A 81 -7.86 -9.57 20.08
C LEU A 81 -7.23 -8.81 21.25
N THR A 82 -5.95 -9.06 21.54
CA THR A 82 -5.24 -8.44 22.67
C THR A 82 -4.38 -7.23 22.30
N TYR A 83 -4.19 -6.96 21.00
CA TYR A 83 -3.23 -5.95 20.52
C TYR A 83 -3.84 -4.84 19.66
N VAL A 84 -5.02 -5.04 19.07
CA VAL A 84 -5.66 -4.02 18.22
C VAL A 84 -6.95 -3.46 18.83
N ASN A 85 -7.12 -2.14 18.70
CA ASN A 85 -8.34 -1.44 19.13
C ASN A 85 -9.55 -1.75 18.24
N HIS A 86 -9.30 -2.20 17.01
CA HIS A 86 -10.31 -2.55 16.02
C HIS A 86 -9.99 -3.91 15.44
N LEU A 87 -10.93 -4.84 15.57
CA LEU A 87 -10.82 -6.13 14.93
C LEU A 87 -10.97 -5.97 13.42
N PRO A 88 -10.20 -6.75 12.62
CA PRO A 88 -10.38 -6.77 11.19
C PRO A 88 -11.80 -7.23 10.84
N ARG A 89 -12.42 -6.58 9.86
CA ARG A 89 -13.79 -6.90 9.43
C ARG A 89 -13.87 -8.14 8.53
N ASN A 90 -12.76 -8.46 7.87
CA ASN A 90 -12.66 -9.56 6.92
C ASN A 90 -11.22 -10.07 6.82
N ASP A 91 -11.06 -11.21 6.15
CA ASP A 91 -9.76 -11.86 5.91
C ASP A 91 -8.76 -10.94 5.21
N TRP A 92 -9.22 -10.05 4.32
CA TRP A 92 -8.34 -9.11 3.61
C TRP A 92 -7.69 -8.10 4.56
N GLU A 93 -8.49 -7.54 5.47
CA GLU A 93 -8.01 -6.60 6.49
C GLU A 93 -7.10 -7.32 7.50
N ALA A 94 -7.47 -8.53 7.92
CA ALA A 94 -6.64 -9.36 8.79
C ALA A 94 -5.28 -9.66 8.14
N LEU A 95 -5.28 -10.05 6.87
CA LEU A 95 -4.07 -10.37 6.12
C LEU A 95 -3.18 -9.13 5.88
N ALA A 96 -3.78 -7.96 5.68
CA ALA A 96 -3.04 -6.69 5.55
C ALA A 96 -2.37 -6.29 6.88
N ILE A 97 -3.07 -6.48 8.01
CA ILE A 97 -2.49 -6.29 9.35
C ILE A 97 -1.34 -7.27 9.57
N ALA A 98 -1.54 -8.55 9.23
CA ALA A 98 -0.52 -9.57 9.39
C ALA A 98 0.76 -9.24 8.62
N GLN A 99 0.63 -8.80 7.35
CA GLN A 99 1.76 -8.34 6.56
C GLN A 99 2.46 -7.12 7.16
N HIS A 100 1.69 -6.16 7.69
CA HIS A 100 2.25 -4.98 8.36
C HIS A 100 3.14 -5.36 9.55
N HIS A 101 2.79 -6.42 10.26
CA HIS A 101 3.58 -6.99 11.36
C HIS A 101 4.64 -8.01 10.92
N GLY A 102 4.87 -8.17 9.62
CA GLY A 102 5.95 -8.98 9.05
C GLY A 102 5.61 -10.45 8.81
N LEU A 103 4.35 -10.86 8.95
CA LEU A 103 3.94 -12.20 8.56
C LEU A 103 4.10 -12.37 7.04
N PRO A 104 4.67 -13.48 6.55
CA PRO A 104 4.68 -13.78 5.13
C PRO A 104 3.25 -13.96 4.59
N THR A 105 2.88 -13.21 3.54
CA THR A 105 1.56 -13.26 2.92
C THR A 105 1.66 -13.25 1.39
N ARG A 106 0.55 -13.51 0.71
CA ARG A 106 0.36 -13.38 -0.74
C ARG A 106 0.29 -11.93 -1.25
N PHE A 107 0.35 -10.95 -0.36
CA PHE A 107 0.33 -9.54 -0.77
C PHE A 107 1.70 -9.05 -1.21
N MET A 108 1.70 -8.11 -2.13
CA MET A 108 2.86 -7.28 -2.49
C MET A 108 2.55 -5.81 -2.25
N ASP A 109 3.53 -5.09 -1.71
CA ASP A 109 3.41 -3.64 -1.51
C ASP A 109 3.59 -2.89 -2.83
N TRP A 110 2.61 -2.07 -3.17
CA TRP A 110 2.67 -1.11 -4.27
C TRP A 110 2.28 0.26 -3.71
N THR A 111 2.50 1.32 -4.49
CA THR A 111 2.09 2.67 -4.14
C THR A 111 1.45 3.34 -5.35
N THR A 112 0.47 4.19 -5.13
CA THR A 112 -0.06 5.05 -6.21
C THR A 112 0.84 6.26 -6.49
N ASN A 113 1.85 6.48 -5.64
CA ASN A 113 2.74 7.64 -5.73
C ASN A 113 4.08 7.26 -6.36
N PRO A 114 4.40 7.77 -7.57
CA PRO A 114 5.64 7.44 -8.25
C PRO A 114 6.89 7.90 -7.46
N LEU A 115 6.80 8.99 -6.70
CA LEU A 115 7.94 9.47 -5.91
C LEU A 115 8.25 8.55 -4.73
N VAL A 116 7.22 7.97 -4.10
CA VAL A 116 7.41 6.98 -3.04
C VAL A 116 8.10 5.73 -3.59
N ALA A 117 7.71 5.27 -4.77
CA ALA A 117 8.40 4.16 -5.43
C ALA A 117 9.86 4.52 -5.78
N LEU A 118 10.10 5.72 -6.30
CA LEU A 118 11.45 6.19 -6.60
C LEU A 118 12.32 6.25 -5.34
N TYR A 119 11.76 6.72 -4.23
CA TYR A 119 12.43 6.68 -2.92
C TYR A 119 12.86 5.26 -2.56
N PHE A 120 11.96 4.28 -2.65
CA PHE A 120 12.30 2.89 -2.33
C PHE A 120 13.34 2.27 -3.27
N ALA A 121 13.42 2.72 -4.52
CA ALA A 121 14.47 2.30 -5.45
C ALA A 121 15.84 2.89 -5.05
N CYS A 122 15.88 4.17 -4.66
CA CYS A 122 17.13 4.91 -4.44
C CYS A 122 17.61 4.97 -2.98
N ARG A 123 16.79 4.50 -2.02
CA ARG A 123 17.09 4.63 -0.58
C ARG A 123 18.42 4.01 -0.16
N ASP A 124 18.78 2.88 -0.78
CA ASP A 124 20.01 2.15 -0.51
C ASP A 124 20.75 1.98 -1.84
N SER A 125 21.99 2.43 -1.92
CA SER A 125 22.86 2.17 -3.06
C SER A 125 23.62 0.86 -2.80
N LYS A 126 23.33 -0.16 -3.61
CA LYS A 126 23.94 -1.49 -3.46
C LYS A 126 25.14 -1.60 -4.39
N THR A 127 26.11 -2.40 -3.97
CA THR A 127 27.20 -2.87 -4.81
C THR A 127 27.10 -4.38 -4.98
N ASP A 128 27.64 -4.90 -6.08
CA ASP A 128 27.79 -6.33 -6.27
C ASP A 128 28.89 -6.90 -5.34
N ASN A 129 29.15 -8.20 -5.47
CA ASN A 129 30.20 -8.89 -4.69
C ASN A 129 31.61 -8.41 -5.06
N ASP A 130 31.78 -7.80 -6.22
CA ASP A 130 33.04 -7.28 -6.76
C ASP A 130 33.23 -5.77 -6.47
N GLY A 131 32.25 -5.14 -5.81
CA GLY A 131 32.26 -3.72 -5.45
C GLY A 131 31.74 -2.78 -6.54
N ASN A 132 31.22 -3.30 -7.65
CA ASN A 132 30.63 -2.47 -8.71
C ASN A 132 29.26 -1.93 -8.28
N PRO A 133 28.93 -0.67 -8.63
CA PRO A 133 27.63 -0.08 -8.35
C PRO A 133 26.52 -0.85 -9.06
N LEU A 134 25.45 -1.17 -8.33
CA LEU A 134 24.25 -1.80 -8.87
C LEU A 134 23.14 -0.76 -9.10
N ASP A 135 22.53 -0.83 -10.26
CA ASP A 135 21.35 -0.04 -10.60
C ASP A 135 20.13 -0.52 -9.80
N SER A 136 19.19 0.37 -9.59
CA SER A 136 17.90 0.05 -8.96
C SER A 136 16.77 0.09 -9.99
N ALA A 137 15.57 -0.29 -9.58
CA ALA A 137 14.42 -0.27 -10.48
C ALA A 137 13.14 0.22 -9.81
N VAL A 138 12.34 0.93 -10.59
CA VAL A 138 10.93 1.19 -10.32
C VAL A 138 10.09 0.36 -11.28
N TYR A 139 9.27 -0.50 -10.71
CA TYR A 139 8.32 -1.32 -11.43
C TYR A 139 6.97 -0.63 -11.52
N VAL A 140 6.33 -0.71 -12.67
CA VAL A 140 5.01 -0.12 -12.93
C VAL A 140 4.07 -1.23 -13.34
N LEU A 141 2.97 -1.37 -12.61
CA LEU A 141 1.93 -2.33 -12.96
C LEU A 141 1.15 -1.79 -14.16
N ILE A 142 1.38 -2.43 -15.32
CA ILE A 142 0.70 -2.10 -16.57
C ILE A 142 -0.54 -2.96 -16.80
N SER A 143 -0.60 -4.13 -16.14
CA SER A 143 -1.85 -4.87 -16.01
C SER A 143 -2.90 -4.03 -15.27
N GLU A 144 -4.17 -4.26 -15.59
CA GLU A 144 -5.31 -3.60 -14.94
C GLU A 144 -6.11 -4.62 -14.12
N PRO A 145 -5.54 -5.19 -13.04
CA PRO A 145 -6.25 -6.10 -12.16
C PRO A 145 -7.46 -5.40 -11.51
N PRO A 146 -8.58 -6.11 -11.31
CA PRO A 146 -9.76 -5.55 -10.68
C PRO A 146 -9.46 -5.12 -9.24
N ARG A 147 -10.18 -4.09 -8.77
CA ARG A 147 -10.06 -3.63 -7.38
C ARG A 147 -11.03 -4.43 -6.50
N PHE A 148 -10.60 -4.75 -5.28
CA PHE A 148 -11.42 -5.46 -4.31
C PHE A 148 -12.78 -4.78 -4.07
N ARG A 149 -12.81 -3.43 -4.00
CA ARG A 149 -14.06 -2.67 -3.86
C ARG A 149 -15.03 -2.93 -5.02
N GLU A 150 -14.54 -3.03 -6.25
CA GLU A 150 -15.36 -3.30 -7.44
C GLU A 150 -15.93 -4.72 -7.41
N LEU A 151 -15.11 -5.70 -7.02
CA LEU A 151 -15.54 -7.09 -6.87
C LEU A 151 -16.63 -7.24 -5.80
N ARG A 152 -16.48 -6.57 -4.65
CA ARG A 152 -17.52 -6.51 -3.60
C ARG A 152 -18.82 -5.92 -4.13
N HIS A 153 -18.76 -4.83 -4.90
CA HIS A 153 -19.97 -4.22 -5.46
C HIS A 153 -20.66 -5.12 -6.49
N GLN A 154 -19.89 -5.83 -7.33
CA GLN A 154 -20.45 -6.78 -8.30
C GLN A 154 -21.15 -7.95 -7.61
N GLN A 155 -20.60 -8.48 -6.52
CA GLN A 155 -21.24 -9.53 -5.73
C GLN A 155 -22.52 -9.05 -5.05
N LYS A 156 -22.53 -7.85 -4.44
CA LYS A 156 -23.74 -7.28 -3.84
C LYS A 156 -24.83 -7.02 -4.88
N ASN A 157 -24.47 -6.50 -6.06
CA ASN A 157 -25.42 -6.25 -7.13
C ASN A 157 -25.92 -7.54 -7.80
N GLY A 158 -25.07 -8.58 -7.90
CA GLY A 158 -25.47 -9.90 -8.41
C GLY A 158 -26.35 -10.70 -7.43
N ALA A 159 -26.13 -10.53 -6.12
CA ALA A 159 -27.02 -11.09 -5.09
C ALA A 159 -28.37 -10.34 -5.01
N ALA A 160 -28.36 -9.02 -5.23
CA ALA A 160 -29.57 -8.19 -5.26
C ALA A 160 -30.49 -8.46 -6.47
N SER A 161 -30.02 -9.14 -7.52
CA SER A 161 -30.87 -9.55 -8.65
C SER A 161 -31.78 -10.76 -8.38
N VAL A 162 -31.70 -11.40 -7.20
CA VAL A 162 -32.56 -12.54 -6.83
C VAL A 162 -33.64 -12.17 -5.80
N GLU A 163 -33.52 -11.05 -5.08
CA GLU A 163 -34.51 -10.63 -4.09
C GLU A 163 -35.00 -9.19 -4.34
N ALA A 164 -36.23 -9.15 -4.86
CA ALA A 164 -37.25 -8.09 -4.77
C ALA A 164 -36.98 -6.71 -5.43
N GLN A 165 -37.97 -6.34 -6.25
CA GLN A 165 -38.18 -5.04 -6.88
C GLN A 165 -38.58 -3.94 -5.87
N GLU A 166 -38.16 -2.72 -6.21
CA GLU A 166 -38.78 -1.38 -6.02
C GLU A 166 -38.13 -0.39 -5.02
N PRO A 167 -38.25 0.95 -5.24
CA PRO A 167 -38.31 1.69 -6.50
C PRO A 167 -37.16 2.73 -6.61
N ILE A 168 -37.05 3.29 -7.81
CA ILE A 168 -35.99 4.20 -8.27
C ILE A 168 -36.17 5.57 -7.62
N ALA A 169 -35.18 6.04 -6.84
CA ALA A 169 -35.03 7.45 -6.49
C ALA A 169 -33.78 8.01 -7.18
N SER A 170 -34.01 8.79 -8.23
CA SER A 170 -32.99 9.59 -8.90
C SER A 170 -32.67 10.81 -8.05
N PHE A 171 -31.41 10.98 -7.64
CA PHE A 171 -30.85 12.31 -7.42
C PHE A 171 -29.40 12.35 -7.89
N ALA A 172 -29.23 12.91 -9.09
CA ALA A 172 -28.00 13.56 -9.47
C ALA A 172 -27.99 14.95 -8.84
N SER A 173 -26.93 15.30 -8.13
CA SER A 173 -26.29 16.61 -8.26
C SER A 173 -24.91 16.55 -7.62
N ALA A 174 -23.95 17.11 -8.35
CA ALA A 174 -22.65 17.50 -7.85
C ALA A 174 -22.83 18.54 -6.74
N ASP A 175 -22.05 18.45 -5.67
CA ASP A 175 -21.71 19.64 -4.90
C ASP A 175 -20.34 19.46 -4.25
N ASP A 176 -19.52 20.49 -4.41
CA ASP A 176 -18.11 20.56 -4.07
C ASP A 176 -17.95 20.77 -2.55
N GLY A 177 -17.33 19.82 -1.86
CA GLY A 177 -17.12 19.86 -0.41
C GLY A 177 -16.00 20.78 0.07
N TYR A 178 -15.85 21.98 -0.50
CA TYR A 178 -14.73 22.90 -0.22
C TYR A 178 -15.13 24.34 0.16
N ASP A 179 -16.34 24.55 0.68
CA ASP A 179 -16.85 25.90 1.02
C ASP A 179 -17.02 26.19 2.54
N ASP A 180 -16.43 25.39 3.45
CA ASP A 180 -16.58 25.59 4.92
C ASP A 180 -15.27 25.88 5.67
N PHE A 181 -14.43 26.75 5.12
CA PHE A 181 -13.37 27.44 5.89
C PHE A 181 -13.49 28.96 5.72
N GLY A 182 -14.61 29.50 6.20
CA GLY A 182 -14.76 30.94 6.45
C GLY A 182 -14.05 31.32 7.75
N LEU A 183 -12.95 32.05 7.65
CA LEU A 183 -12.34 32.75 8.78
C LEU A 183 -13.26 33.90 9.20
N ASP A 184 -14.08 33.69 10.23
CA ASP A 184 -14.69 34.81 10.95
C ASP A 184 -13.74 35.24 12.09
N GLU A 185 -13.06 36.36 11.86
CA GLU A 185 -12.47 37.19 12.90
C GLU A 185 -13.60 37.76 13.76
N ASN A 186 -13.75 37.30 15.02
CA ASN A 186 -14.13 38.13 16.17
C ASN A 186 -14.19 37.29 17.48
N VAL A 187 -13.13 37.47 18.29
CA VAL A 187 -13.08 37.57 19.77
C VAL A 187 -14.16 36.86 20.61
N GLU A 188 -13.74 35.87 21.41
CA GLU A 188 -13.79 35.89 22.89
C GLU A 188 -12.98 34.70 23.45
N GLU A 189 -11.97 34.97 24.27
CA GLU A 189 -11.21 33.94 25.00
C GLU A 189 -12.08 33.37 26.15
N PRO A 190 -12.23 32.03 26.28
CA PRO A 190 -12.79 31.49 27.51
C PRO A 190 -11.69 31.30 28.55
N VAL A 191 -11.81 32.07 29.62
CA VAL A 191 -11.10 31.92 30.88
C VAL A 191 -11.31 30.50 31.43
N ILE A 192 -10.23 29.74 31.62
CA ILE A 192 -10.27 28.46 32.34
C ILE A 192 -10.17 28.75 33.83
N MET A 193 -11.28 28.59 34.55
CA MET A 193 -11.27 28.33 36.00
C MET A 193 -11.25 26.81 36.20
N ASP A 194 -10.24 26.32 36.92
CA ASP A 194 -10.26 25.00 37.56
C ASP A 194 -11.45 24.93 38.53
N ASP A 195 -12.31 23.92 38.40
CA ASP A 195 -12.72 23.10 39.55
C ASP A 195 -13.48 21.82 39.13
N ASP A 196 -13.23 20.78 39.91
CA ASP A 196 -14.01 19.56 40.12
C ASP A 196 -14.15 18.48 39.02
N LEU A 197 -13.27 17.49 39.23
CA LEU A 197 -13.39 16.08 38.89
C LEU A 197 -14.75 15.51 39.30
N ASP A 198 -15.63 15.22 38.33
CA ASP A 198 -16.75 14.31 38.57
C ASP A 198 -16.85 13.21 37.49
N THR A 199 -16.98 11.99 37.99
CA THR A 199 -16.77 10.74 37.26
C THR A 199 -18.10 10.31 36.67
N ALA A 200 -18.39 10.69 35.43
CA ALA A 200 -19.54 10.19 34.69
C ALA A 200 -19.13 9.64 33.33
N THR A 201 -19.12 8.32 33.23
CA THR A 201 -18.92 7.50 32.04
C THR A 201 -19.95 7.87 30.95
N VAL A 202 -19.58 8.79 30.05
CA VAL A 202 -20.29 8.98 28.78
C VAL A 202 -19.97 7.76 27.91
N THR A 203 -20.84 6.76 28.03
CA THR A 203 -20.82 5.56 27.21
C THR A 203 -21.20 5.98 25.79
N ARG A 204 -20.21 6.29 24.95
CA ARG A 204 -20.41 6.36 23.50
C ARG A 204 -20.99 5.02 23.06
N PRO A 205 -22.07 4.97 22.26
CA PRO A 205 -22.58 3.71 21.75
C PRO A 205 -21.45 2.98 21.04
N ARG A 206 -21.07 1.83 21.59
CA ARG A 206 -20.15 0.87 20.98
C ARG A 206 -20.70 0.58 19.59
N ALA A 207 -20.03 1.07 18.55
CA ALA A 207 -20.32 0.69 17.18
C ALA A 207 -20.39 -0.84 17.17
N GLN A 208 -21.57 -1.37 16.87
CA GLN A 208 -21.80 -2.80 16.79
C GLN A 208 -20.76 -3.33 15.80
N ALA A 209 -19.97 -4.31 16.25
CA ALA A 209 -19.09 -5.04 15.35
C ALA A 209 -19.97 -5.62 14.25
N GLU A 210 -19.83 -5.11 13.03
CA GLU A 210 -20.40 -5.74 11.85
C GLU A 210 -19.89 -7.18 11.84
N GLN A 211 -20.80 -8.12 12.13
CA GLN A 211 -20.52 -9.54 12.01
C GLN A 211 -20.06 -9.79 10.58
N ALA A 212 -18.97 -10.56 10.42
CA ALA A 212 -18.45 -10.96 9.11
C ALA A 212 -19.62 -11.50 8.26
N GLN A 213 -19.93 -10.81 7.17
CA GLN A 213 -21.05 -11.18 6.29
C GLN A 213 -20.70 -12.52 5.61
N GLU A 214 -21.47 -13.57 5.91
CA GLU A 214 -21.41 -14.85 5.18
C GLU A 214 -21.57 -14.59 3.67
N GLY A 215 -20.57 -14.98 2.87
CA GLY A 215 -20.52 -14.77 1.42
C GLY A 215 -19.45 -13.81 0.91
N GLU A 216 -18.57 -13.30 1.78
CA GLU A 216 -17.49 -12.42 1.36
C GLU A 216 -16.38 -13.14 0.58
N LEU A 217 -15.89 -12.52 -0.50
CA LEU A 217 -14.83 -13.04 -1.36
C LEU A 217 -13.53 -13.20 -0.55
N SER A 218 -13.13 -14.43 -0.24
CA SER A 218 -11.90 -14.69 0.52
C SER A 218 -10.64 -14.38 -0.33
N PRO A 219 -9.55 -13.81 0.25
CA PRO A 219 -8.29 -13.61 -0.45
C PRO A 219 -7.63 -14.91 -0.91
N PHE A 220 -8.01 -16.04 -0.29
CA PHE A 220 -7.55 -17.39 -0.63
C PHE A 220 -8.23 -17.96 -1.88
N GLY A 221 -9.43 -17.48 -2.23
CA GLY A 221 -10.24 -17.98 -3.34
C GLY A 221 -10.23 -17.12 -4.61
N ILE A 222 -9.30 -16.17 -4.73
CA ILE A 222 -9.21 -15.30 -5.92
C ILE A 222 -8.77 -16.09 -7.16
N THR A 223 -9.31 -15.76 -8.33
CA THR A 223 -8.99 -16.40 -9.63
C THR A 223 -7.98 -15.61 -10.48
N GLY A 224 -7.60 -14.42 -10.02
CA GLY A 224 -6.64 -13.54 -10.67
C GLY A 224 -6.11 -12.54 -9.65
N ASN A 225 -5.09 -11.76 -10.05
CA ASN A 225 -4.53 -10.75 -9.15
C ASN A 225 -5.56 -9.65 -8.86
N VAL A 226 -5.61 -9.19 -7.61
CA VAL A 226 -6.59 -8.18 -7.17
C VAL A 226 -5.88 -7.06 -6.44
N ILE A 227 -6.27 -5.82 -6.73
CA ILE A 227 -5.79 -4.66 -5.99
C ILE A 227 -6.67 -4.45 -4.75
N TYR A 228 -6.03 -4.44 -3.59
CA TYR A 228 -6.63 -4.14 -2.30
C TYR A 228 -6.08 -2.82 -1.76
N ASP A 229 -6.99 -1.88 -1.53
CA ASP A 229 -6.70 -0.60 -0.87
C ASP A 229 -7.14 -0.74 0.60
N PRO A 230 -6.22 -1.09 1.50
CA PRO A 230 -6.55 -1.31 2.90
C PRO A 230 -7.13 -0.02 3.50
N PRO A 231 -8.14 -0.12 4.38
CA PRO A 231 -8.47 1.01 5.25
C PRO A 231 -7.17 1.47 5.94
N HIS A 232 -6.99 2.76 6.24
CA HIS A 232 -5.72 3.28 6.77
C HIS A 232 -5.42 2.80 8.20
N VAL A 233 -5.19 1.48 8.38
CA VAL A 233 -5.02 0.76 9.64
C VAL A 233 -3.73 1.19 10.35
N SER A 234 -2.74 1.67 9.59
CA SER A 234 -1.53 2.28 10.14
C SER A 234 -1.19 3.62 9.47
N PRO A 235 -0.60 4.57 10.22
CA PRO A 235 -0.07 5.81 9.66
C PRO A 235 0.94 5.57 8.53
N ARG A 236 1.71 4.47 8.60
CA ARG A 236 2.70 4.08 7.59
C ARG A 236 2.07 3.78 6.23
N ILE A 237 0.98 3.02 6.19
CA ILE A 237 0.29 2.70 4.92
C ILE A 237 -0.22 3.98 4.25
N ARG A 238 -0.76 4.91 5.05
CA ARG A 238 -1.24 6.21 4.59
C ARG A 238 -0.12 7.09 4.05
N ALA A 239 0.99 7.18 4.78
CA ALA A 239 2.12 8.02 4.39
C ALA A 239 2.81 7.56 3.10
N GLN A 240 2.71 6.26 2.78
CA GLN A 240 3.32 5.67 1.60
C GLN A 240 2.38 5.63 0.39
N ASP A 241 1.14 6.13 0.52
CA ASP A 241 0.06 5.90 -0.45
C ASP A 241 -0.03 4.41 -0.85
N GLY A 242 0.09 3.54 0.17
CA GLY A 242 0.32 2.11 0.03
C GLY A 242 -0.93 1.37 -0.43
N VAL A 243 -0.75 0.53 -1.45
CA VAL A 243 -1.76 -0.37 -2.02
C VAL A 243 -1.19 -1.78 -2.05
N LEU A 244 -2.03 -2.78 -1.80
CA LEU A 244 -1.61 -4.18 -1.77
C LEU A 244 -2.10 -4.90 -3.03
N LEU A 245 -1.20 -5.58 -3.72
CA LEU A 245 -1.56 -6.51 -4.80
C LEU A 245 -1.68 -7.91 -4.19
N ALA A 246 -2.89 -8.47 -4.18
CA ALA A 246 -3.11 -9.87 -3.84
C ALA A 246 -2.74 -10.74 -5.04
N CYS A 247 -1.71 -11.57 -4.88
CA CYS A 247 -1.27 -12.47 -5.94
C CYS A 247 -2.09 -13.77 -5.89
N HIS A 248 -2.73 -14.11 -7.01
CA HIS A 248 -3.41 -15.41 -7.17
C HIS A 248 -2.40 -16.57 -7.17
N GLN A 249 -1.22 -16.36 -7.76
CA GLN A 249 -0.14 -17.34 -7.79
C GLN A 249 1.07 -16.80 -7.03
N PRO A 250 1.05 -16.80 -5.68
CA PRO A 250 2.06 -16.12 -4.89
C PRO A 250 3.46 -16.75 -4.98
N MET A 251 3.56 -18.01 -5.44
CA MET A 251 4.83 -18.70 -5.63
C MET A 251 5.53 -18.33 -6.96
N GLN A 252 4.78 -17.77 -7.91
CA GLN A 252 5.30 -17.39 -9.22
C GLN A 252 5.65 -15.89 -9.22
N PRO A 253 6.74 -15.48 -9.89
CA PRO A 253 7.00 -14.06 -10.07
C PRO A 253 5.91 -13.45 -10.95
N LEU A 254 5.64 -12.16 -10.77
CA LEU A 254 4.81 -11.42 -11.71
C LEU A 254 5.39 -11.52 -13.13
N GLU A 255 4.52 -11.71 -14.10
CA GLU A 255 4.92 -11.86 -15.49
C GLU A 255 5.45 -10.54 -16.07
N GLU A 256 6.44 -10.61 -16.95
CA GLU A 256 7.03 -9.45 -17.64
C GLU A 256 6.00 -8.67 -18.48
N LYS A 257 4.90 -9.31 -18.88
CA LYS A 257 3.80 -8.66 -19.62
C LYS A 257 2.94 -7.76 -18.73
N ASP A 258 2.94 -8.00 -17.43
CA ASP A 258 2.08 -7.30 -16.47
C ASP A 258 2.77 -6.11 -15.81
N VAL A 259 4.11 -6.03 -15.95
CA VAL A 259 4.97 -5.05 -15.28
C VAL A 259 5.96 -4.43 -16.27
N LEU A 260 6.03 -3.11 -16.27
CA LEU A 260 7.08 -2.35 -16.94
C LEU A 260 8.21 -2.06 -15.94
N GLU A 261 9.46 -2.24 -16.36
CA GLU A 261 10.65 -1.89 -15.58
C GLU A 261 11.22 -0.54 -16.02
N ILE A 262 11.41 0.36 -15.06
CA ILE A 262 12.19 1.59 -15.20
C ILE A 262 13.47 1.41 -14.38
N VAL A 263 14.61 1.39 -15.05
CA VAL A 263 15.93 1.26 -14.42
C VAL A 263 16.41 2.63 -13.98
N ILE A 264 16.86 2.73 -12.75
CA ILE A 264 17.45 3.94 -12.19
C ILE A 264 18.95 3.70 -12.06
N SER A 265 19.74 4.50 -12.77
CA SER A 265 21.19 4.40 -12.69
C SER A 265 21.66 4.68 -11.27
N HIS A 266 22.60 3.88 -10.79
CA HIS A 266 23.25 4.10 -9.50
C HIS A 266 23.82 5.51 -9.36
N THR A 267 24.34 6.08 -10.45
CA THR A 267 24.92 7.44 -10.45
C THR A 267 23.90 8.53 -10.14
N ALA A 268 22.61 8.27 -10.38
CA ALA A 268 21.51 9.19 -10.13
C ALA A 268 20.99 9.14 -8.68
N HIS A 269 21.31 8.11 -7.91
CA HIS A 269 20.71 7.87 -6.59
C HIS A 269 20.89 9.04 -5.61
N ASP A 270 22.10 9.62 -5.53
CA ASP A 270 22.38 10.74 -4.62
C ASP A 270 21.58 11.99 -5.00
N ASP A 271 21.49 12.30 -6.29
CA ASP A 271 20.72 13.46 -6.77
C ASP A 271 19.23 13.28 -6.52
N ILE A 272 18.71 12.09 -6.84
CA ILE A 272 17.32 11.72 -6.63
C ILE A 272 16.96 11.80 -5.15
N ARG A 273 17.79 11.27 -4.24
CA ARG A 273 17.55 11.35 -2.78
C ARG A 273 17.43 12.79 -2.30
N ARG A 274 18.39 13.65 -2.67
CA ARG A 274 18.36 15.08 -2.28
C ARG A 274 17.11 15.79 -2.77
N ARG A 275 16.66 15.49 -4.00
CA ARG A 275 15.45 16.09 -4.56
C ARG A 275 14.19 15.53 -3.92
N LEU A 276 14.11 14.22 -3.68
CA LEU A 276 12.97 13.63 -2.97
C LEU A 276 12.77 14.27 -1.59
N ASP A 277 13.85 14.53 -0.84
CA ASP A 277 13.79 15.27 0.42
C ASP A 277 13.17 16.67 0.26
N GLN A 278 13.56 17.42 -0.79
CA GLN A 278 12.98 18.73 -1.11
C GLN A 278 11.49 18.66 -1.47
N TYR A 279 11.06 17.55 -2.07
CA TYR A 279 9.67 17.28 -2.42
C TYR A 279 8.87 16.67 -1.24
N GLY A 280 9.49 16.53 -0.06
CA GLY A 280 8.85 15.99 1.13
C GLY A 280 8.73 14.47 1.15
N VAL A 281 9.54 13.75 0.37
CA VAL A 281 9.55 12.28 0.36
C VAL A 281 10.81 11.79 1.05
N PHE A 282 10.74 11.67 2.37
CA PHE A 282 11.86 11.28 3.24
C PHE A 282 11.43 10.30 4.34
N ASP A 283 12.40 9.64 4.98
CA ASP A 283 12.19 8.55 5.97
C ASP A 283 11.14 8.87 7.03
N LYS A 284 11.27 10.00 7.71
CA LYS A 284 10.35 10.39 8.81
C LYS A 284 8.91 10.59 8.33
N GLN A 285 8.70 10.99 7.08
CA GLN A 285 7.37 11.11 6.51
C GLN A 285 6.80 9.73 6.16
N LEU A 286 7.60 8.87 5.52
CA LEU A 286 7.16 7.54 5.06
C LEU A 286 7.05 6.50 6.19
N PHE A 287 7.79 6.68 7.27
CA PHE A 287 7.80 5.82 8.46
C PHE A 287 7.55 6.67 9.72
N PRO A 288 6.30 7.14 9.92
CA PRO A 288 5.92 7.96 11.06
C PRO A 288 5.72 7.14 12.36
N ASP A 289 5.90 5.83 12.29
CA ASP A 289 5.89 4.93 13.43
C ASP A 289 7.14 5.11 14.30
N LEU A 290 7.06 4.66 15.56
CA LEU A 290 8.18 4.76 16.50
C LEU A 290 9.44 4.07 15.96
N ASP A 291 9.28 2.92 15.31
CA ASP A 291 10.37 2.18 14.67
C ASP A 291 11.02 2.99 13.54
N GLY A 292 10.19 3.64 12.70
CA GLY A 292 10.65 4.54 11.64
C GLY A 292 11.42 5.73 12.17
N ILE A 293 10.88 6.41 13.19
CA ILE A 293 11.53 7.56 13.85
C ILE A 293 12.85 7.12 14.49
N ALA A 294 12.88 5.99 15.20
CA ALA A 294 14.09 5.46 15.82
C ALA A 294 15.16 5.13 14.78
N LYS A 295 14.79 4.48 13.68
CA LYS A 295 15.71 4.15 12.58
C LYS A 295 16.26 5.42 11.92
N TRP A 296 15.41 6.40 11.66
CA TRP A 296 15.83 7.68 11.09
C TRP A 296 16.78 8.45 12.02
N LEU A 297 16.48 8.52 13.33
CA LEU A 297 17.37 9.14 14.31
C LEU A 297 18.72 8.42 14.37
N LYS A 298 18.72 7.08 14.34
CA LYS A 298 19.93 6.28 14.29
C LYS A 298 20.79 6.66 13.08
N TYR A 299 20.21 6.60 11.89
CA TYR A 299 20.89 6.92 10.64
C TYR A 299 21.46 8.35 10.68
N ARG A 300 20.59 9.33 10.93
CA ARG A 300 20.93 10.76 10.87
C ARG A 300 21.99 11.16 11.90
N VAL A 301 21.84 10.74 13.15
CA VAL A 301 22.69 11.22 14.25
C VAL A 301 23.97 10.40 14.37
N PHE A 302 23.90 9.09 14.19
CA PHE A 302 25.00 8.19 14.52
C PHE A 302 25.73 7.64 13.28
N GLU A 303 25.07 7.48 12.14
CA GLU A 303 25.69 6.88 10.94
C GLU A 303 26.26 7.95 10.00
N ILE A 304 25.63 9.12 9.87
CA ILE A 304 26.09 10.22 8.99
C ILE A 304 26.48 11.51 9.74
N ASN A 305 26.65 11.46 11.07
CA ASN A 305 27.08 12.59 11.92
C ASN A 305 26.29 13.90 11.71
N GLY A 306 25.02 13.83 11.30
CA GLY A 306 24.15 14.99 11.11
C GLY A 306 24.43 15.85 9.88
N MET A 307 25.22 15.38 8.90
CA MET A 307 25.38 16.10 7.63
C MET A 307 24.17 15.87 6.71
N THR A 308 23.39 16.92 6.47
CA THR A 308 22.34 17.01 5.43
C THR A 308 22.89 17.64 4.16
#